data_AF-A0A257RER5-F1
#
_entry.id   AF-A0A257RER5-F1
#
_cell.length_a   1.000
_cell.length_b   1.000
_cell.length_c   1.000
_cell.angle_alpha   90.00
_cell.angle_beta   90.00
_cell.angle_gamma   90.00
#
_symmetry.space_group_name_H-M   'P 1'
#
loop_
_entity.id
_entity.type
_entity.pdbx_description
1 polymer ?
#
loop_
_entity_poly.entity_id
_entity_poly.type
_entity_poly.pdbx_seq_one_letter_code
_entity_poly.pdbx_strand_id
1 'polypeptide(L)'
;MTTATHPHSPAHPHRNETTADRVVRVVVGLAGAVAGVILLTSAGSSAAYAWESILTLVGLVLLVTGVAGYCPLYAAVGFVPKSLRDRD
;
A
#
# COMPACT_ATOMS: atom_id res chain seq x y z
N MET A 1 42.10 -11.30 -32.04
CA MET A 1 41.82 -11.73 -30.65
C MET A 1 41.92 -10.49 -29.77
N THR A 2 40.81 -9.79 -29.57
CA THR A 2 40.68 -8.65 -28.66
C THR A 2 39.18 -8.41 -28.43
N THR A 3 38.64 -8.94 -27.34
CA THR A 3 37.27 -8.66 -26.90
C THR A 3 37.34 -7.59 -25.83
N ALA A 4 36.75 -6.43 -26.10
CA ALA A 4 36.66 -5.31 -25.18
C ALA A 4 35.72 -5.66 -24.00
N THR A 5 36.21 -5.51 -22.78
CA THR A 5 35.43 -5.63 -21.54
C THR A 5 34.70 -4.32 -21.27
N HIS A 6 33.37 -4.33 -21.41
CA HIS A 6 32.51 -3.24 -20.92
C HIS A 6 32.40 -3.31 -19.39
N PRO A 7 32.59 -2.21 -18.65
CA PRO A 7 32.41 -2.20 -17.20
C PRO A 7 30.91 -2.19 -16.85
N HIS A 8 30.47 -3.18 -16.07
CA HIS A 8 29.11 -3.27 -15.55
C HIS A 8 28.91 -2.24 -14.43
N SER A 9 28.05 -1.24 -14.66
CA SER A 9 27.57 -0.35 -13.60
C SER A 9 26.52 -1.09 -12.75
N PRO A 10 26.61 -1.04 -11.41
CA PRO A 10 25.58 -1.62 -10.55
C PRO A 10 24.27 -0.84 -10.71
N ALA A 11 23.25 -1.49 -11.27
CA ALA A 11 21.89 -0.96 -11.23
C ALA A 11 21.44 -0.88 -9.76
N HIS A 12 21.24 0.36 -9.27
CA HIS A 12 20.65 0.60 -7.97
C HIS A 12 19.24 -0.04 -7.92
N PRO A 13 18.93 -0.86 -6.91
CA PRO A 13 17.58 -1.40 -6.74
C PRO A 13 16.62 -0.23 -6.48
N HIS A 14 15.84 0.12 -7.49
CA HIS A 14 14.79 1.13 -7.40
C HIS A 14 13.70 0.60 -6.47
N ARG A 15 13.75 0.94 -5.17
CA ARG A 15 12.66 0.67 -4.22
C ARG A 15 11.42 1.43 -4.68
N ASN A 16 10.49 0.74 -5.32
CA ASN A 16 9.30 1.34 -5.92
C ASN A 16 8.03 1.11 -5.09
N GLU A 17 8.15 1.32 -3.78
CA GLU A 17 7.01 1.59 -2.90
C GLU A 17 7.18 3.05 -2.50
N THR A 18 6.59 3.96 -3.28
CA THR A 18 6.82 5.39 -3.04
C THR A 18 6.23 5.75 -1.67
N THR A 19 6.98 6.51 -0.88
CA THR A 19 6.48 7.08 0.39
C THR A 19 5.12 7.77 0.19
N ALA A 20 4.88 8.29 -1.02
CA ALA A 20 3.61 8.85 -1.45
C ALA A 20 2.41 7.86 -1.37
N ASP A 21 2.52 6.62 -1.88
CA ASP A 21 1.42 5.63 -1.80
C ASP A 21 1.05 5.35 -0.34
N ARG A 22 2.06 5.20 0.53
CA ARG A 22 1.87 5.01 1.97
C ARG A 22 1.15 6.20 2.62
N VAL A 23 1.63 7.41 2.35
CA VAL A 23 1.05 8.65 2.92
C VAL A 23 -0.39 8.81 2.45
N VAL A 24 -0.68 8.56 1.16
CA VAL A 24 -2.04 8.65 0.63
C VAL A 24 -2.98 7.66 1.34
N ARG A 25 -2.58 6.40 1.53
CA ARG A 25 -3.42 5.41 2.24
C ARG A 25 -3.67 5.79 3.69
N VAL A 26 -2.65 6.26 4.39
CA VAL A 26 -2.80 6.72 5.79
C VAL A 26 -3.74 7.92 5.86
N VAL A 27 -3.56 8.92 5.01
CA VAL A 27 -4.38 10.14 5.01
C VAL A 27 -5.82 9.84 4.61
N VAL A 28 -6.04 9.11 3.51
CA VAL A 28 -7.39 8.75 3.03
C VAL A 28 -8.08 7.79 4.01
N GLY A 29 -7.35 6.82 4.55
CA GLY A 29 -7.88 5.88 5.53
C GLY A 29 -8.29 6.57 6.83
N LEU A 30 -7.44 7.45 7.36
CA LEU A 30 -7.75 8.25 8.54
C LEU A 30 -8.95 9.16 8.29
N ALA A 31 -8.97 9.88 7.16
CA ALA A 31 -10.08 10.76 6.81
C ALA A 31 -11.40 9.98 6.69
N GLY A 32 -11.40 8.82 6.02
CA GLY A 32 -12.57 7.96 5.88
C GLY A 32 -13.06 7.39 7.21
N ALA A 33 -12.14 6.94 8.07
CA ALA A 33 -12.49 6.43 9.41
C ALA A 33 -13.10 7.52 10.29
N VAL A 34 -12.49 8.71 10.34
CA VAL A 34 -12.99 9.85 11.14
C VAL A 34 -14.33 10.34 10.60
N ALA A 35 -14.45 10.51 9.27
CA ALA A 35 -15.72 10.92 8.66
C ALA A 35 -16.82 9.89 8.91
N GLY A 36 -16.53 8.59 8.77
CA GLY A 36 -17.48 7.52 9.06
C GLY A 36 -17.95 7.52 10.51
N VAL A 37 -17.03 7.70 11.47
CA VAL A 37 -17.38 7.83 12.91
C VAL A 37 -18.25 9.04 13.17
N ILE A 38 -17.93 10.21 12.58
CA ILE A 38 -18.74 11.43 12.73
C ILE A 38 -20.14 11.19 12.17
N LEU A 39 -20.26 10.62 10.97
CA LEU A 39 -21.57 10.35 10.35
C LEU A 39 -22.41 9.39 11.20
N LEU A 40 -21.78 8.34 11.76
CA LEU A 40 -22.43 7.36 12.65
C LEU A 40 -23.18 8.00 13.82
N THR A 41 -22.68 9.14 14.34
CA THR A 41 -23.33 9.85 15.45
C THR A 41 -24.65 10.51 15.07
N SER A 42 -24.94 10.64 13.78
CA SER A 42 -26.08 11.35 13.21
C SER A 42 -26.93 10.50 12.27
N ALA A 43 -26.70 9.18 12.22
CA ALA A 43 -27.43 8.27 11.33
C ALA A 43 -28.94 8.27 11.62
N GLY A 44 -29.71 8.73 10.63
CA GLY A 44 -31.18 8.82 10.71
C GLY A 44 -31.93 7.59 10.19
N SER A 45 -31.25 6.56 9.68
CA SER A 45 -31.88 5.35 9.16
C SER A 45 -30.97 4.14 9.24
N SER A 46 -31.54 2.92 9.23
CA SER A 46 -30.78 1.67 9.20
C SER A 46 -29.86 1.56 7.97
N ALA A 47 -30.29 2.07 6.82
CA ALA A 47 -29.48 2.14 5.62
C ALA A 47 -28.27 3.09 5.78
N ALA A 48 -28.46 4.24 6.43
CA ALA A 48 -27.37 5.17 6.75
C ALA A 48 -26.34 4.52 7.68
N TYR A 49 -26.80 3.87 8.76
CA TYR A 49 -25.93 3.10 9.65
C TYR A 49 -25.09 2.05 8.90
N ALA A 50 -25.69 1.33 7.94
CA ALA A 50 -24.97 0.33 7.14
C ALA A 50 -23.88 0.97 6.27
N TRP A 51 -24.18 2.06 5.56
CA TRP A 51 -23.19 2.71 4.69
C TRP A 51 -22.06 3.37 5.46
N GLU A 52 -22.38 4.04 6.55
CA GLU A 52 -21.39 4.76 7.35
C GLU A 52 -20.49 3.80 8.14
N SER A 53 -21.02 2.65 8.58
CA SER A 53 -20.21 1.59 9.17
C SER A 53 -19.25 0.96 8.15
N ILE A 54 -19.71 0.70 6.91
CA ILE A 54 -18.83 0.27 5.82
C ILE A 54 -17.73 1.30 5.55
N LEU A 55 -18.08 2.58 5.44
CA LEU A 55 -17.12 3.67 5.24
C LEU A 55 -16.06 3.68 6.35
N THR A 56 -16.50 3.57 7.61
CA THR A 56 -15.62 3.53 8.78
C THR A 56 -14.66 2.34 8.71
N LEU A 57 -15.17 1.14 8.39
CA LEU A 57 -14.37 -0.07 8.28
C LEU A 57 -13.38 0.00 7.12
N VAL A 58 -13.79 0.49 5.96
CA VAL A 58 -12.92 0.69 4.79
C VAL A 58 -11.81 1.68 5.10
N GLY A 59 -12.14 2.80 5.75
CA GLY A 59 -11.15 3.79 6.20
C GLY A 59 -10.14 3.17 7.16
N LEU A 60 -10.59 2.39 8.14
CA LEU A 60 -9.73 1.71 9.10
C LEU A 60 -8.81 0.69 8.43
N VAL A 61 -9.32 -0.12 7.51
CA VAL A 61 -8.51 -1.08 6.72
C VAL A 61 -7.43 -0.36 5.92
N LEU A 62 -7.78 0.75 5.26
CA LEU A 62 -6.83 1.53 4.47
C LEU A 62 -5.75 2.19 5.36
N LEU A 63 -6.14 2.68 6.54
CA LEU A 63 -5.23 3.25 7.52
C LEU A 63 -4.25 2.20 8.05
N VAL A 64 -4.77 1.05 8.50
CA VAL A 64 -3.95 -0.04 9.05
C VAL A 64 -3.00 -0.58 7.99
N THR A 65 -3.46 -0.76 6.74
CA THR A 65 -2.60 -1.20 5.64
C THR A 65 -1.54 -0.16 5.26
N GLY A 66 -1.86 1.14 5.30
CA GLY A 66 -0.89 2.21 5.10
C GLY A 66 0.14 2.32 6.23
N VAL A 67 -0.27 2.15 7.50
CA VAL A 67 0.63 2.21 8.65
C VAL A 67 1.57 1.00 8.67
N ALA A 68 1.05 -0.21 8.43
CA ALA A 68 1.80 -1.46 8.45
C ALA A 68 2.94 -1.52 7.42
N GLY A 69 2.89 -0.73 6.35
CA GLY A 69 4.05 -0.48 5.48
C GLY A 69 4.52 -1.68 4.64
N TYR A 70 3.70 -2.73 4.50
CA TYR A 70 3.93 -3.85 3.58
C TYR A 70 2.89 -3.82 2.47
N CYS A 71 3.33 -3.76 1.21
CA CYS A 71 2.43 -3.87 0.07
C CYS A 71 1.88 -5.31 -0.04
N PRO A 72 0.57 -5.55 0.20
CA PRO A 72 0.04 -6.90 0.35
C PRO A 72 0.10 -7.75 -0.93
N LEU A 73 0.17 -7.11 -2.10
CA LEU A 73 0.14 -7.82 -3.39
C LEU A 73 1.51 -8.38 -3.80
N TYR A 74 2.62 -7.71 -3.45
CA TYR A 74 3.96 -8.19 -3.80
C TYR A 74 4.51 -9.24 -2.83
N ALA A 75 4.09 -9.19 -1.56
CA ALA A 75 4.43 -10.24 -0.58
C ALA A 75 3.64 -11.54 -0.82
N ALA A 76 2.38 -11.45 -1.27
CA ALA A 76 1.54 -12.62 -1.49
C ALA A 76 1.93 -13.45 -2.74
N VAL A 77 2.53 -12.82 -3.75
CA VAL A 77 2.85 -13.48 -5.04
C VAL A 77 4.25 -14.13 -5.03
N GLY A 78 5.10 -13.85 -4.03
CA GLY A 78 6.38 -14.56 -3.81
C GLY A 78 7.32 -14.57 -5.02
N PHE A 79 7.09 -13.70 -6.02
CA PHE A 79 7.79 -13.75 -7.28
C PHE A 79 9.09 -12.98 -7.15
N VAL A 80 10.16 -13.71 -6.83
CA VAL A 80 11.53 -13.26 -7.01
C VAL A 80 11.88 -13.50 -8.50
N PRO A 81 12.10 -12.44 -9.31
CA PRO A 81 12.55 -12.61 -10.68
C PRO A 81 13.89 -13.36 -10.71
N LYS A 82 14.10 -14.25 -11.69
CA LYS A 82 15.33 -15.04 -11.83
C LYS A 82 16.61 -14.18 -11.84
N SER A 83 16.52 -12.93 -12.29
CA SER A 83 17.64 -11.98 -12.28
C SER A 83 18.17 -11.60 -10.89
N LEU A 84 17.42 -11.88 -9.82
CA LEU A 84 17.85 -11.70 -8.43
C LEU A 84 18.28 -13.00 -7.75
N ARG A 85 18.19 -14.16 -8.43
CA ARG A 85 18.54 -15.48 -7.89
C ARG A 85 19.98 -15.92 -8.22
N ASP A 86 20.57 -15.35 -9.27
CA ASP A 86 21.92 -15.71 -9.75
C ASP A 86 23.05 -14.87 -9.10
N ARG A 87 22.85 -14.34 -7.88
CA ARG A 87 23.85 -13.53 -7.16
C ARG A 87 24.26 -14.10 -5.78
N ASP A 88 24.12 -15.41 -5.61
CA ASP A 88 24.74 -16.16 -4.51
C ASP A 88 25.88 -17.01 -5.07
#